data_AF-A0A8W8MMK3-F1
#
_entry.id   AF-A0A8W8MMK3-F1
#
_cell.length_a   1.000
_cell.length_b   1.000
_cell.length_c   1.000
_cell.angle_alpha   90.00
_cell.angle_beta   90.00
_cell.angle_gamma   90.00
#
_symmetry.space_group_name_H-M   'P 1'
#
loop_
_entity.id
_entity.type
_entity.pdbx_description
1 polymer ?
#
loop_
_entity_poly.entity_id
_entity_poly.type
_entity_poly.pdbx_seq_one_letter_code
_entity_poly.pdbx_strand_id
1 'polypeptide(L)'
;MTRFKRRNDFCTLSLLVFTIYQLEKSMAFTSCEISVLTVNYVNQCPTDSESWQLAAKRMNCEGIEEDCQQGIRTESHQFVFQYHCVINVWRNETLEVCAFNRTILGHCAEFNILGSVIQDNYYADCTKHDPPCPSVYNSAEAYKYKSCYELVQQIRRKTNTISSAKR
;
A
#
# COMPACT_ATOMS: atom_id res chain seq x y z
N MET A 1 -58.17 2.28 -28.03
CA MET A 1 -57.01 1.37 -27.99
C MET A 1 -55.80 2.13 -27.44
N THR A 2 -55.56 2.11 -26.13
CA THR A 2 -54.34 2.69 -25.55
C THR A 2 -54.00 1.95 -24.26
N ARG A 3 -53.30 0.83 -24.37
CA ARG A 3 -52.80 0.11 -23.19
C ARG A 3 -51.60 -0.78 -23.52
N PHE A 4 -50.45 -0.18 -23.87
CA PHE A 4 -49.17 -0.92 -23.82
C PHE A 4 -47.94 0.00 -23.89
N LYS A 5 -47.68 0.82 -22.86
CA LYS A 5 -46.35 1.48 -22.69
C LYS A 5 -46.14 1.99 -21.26
N ARG A 6 -46.20 1.10 -20.26
CA ARG A 6 -45.95 1.48 -18.85
C ARG A 6 -45.53 0.30 -17.98
N ARG A 7 -44.73 -0.62 -18.54
CA ARG A 7 -44.29 -1.85 -17.84
C ARG A 7 -42.80 -2.15 -18.01
N ASN A 8 -42.11 -1.48 -18.95
CA ASN A 8 -40.71 -1.76 -19.29
C ASN A 8 -39.69 -0.82 -18.61
N ASP A 9 -40.11 0.36 -18.14
CA ASP A 9 -39.19 1.38 -17.61
C ASP A 9 -38.86 1.19 -16.11
N PHE A 10 -39.69 0.42 -15.38
CA PHE A 10 -39.51 0.17 -13.95
C PHE A 10 -38.40 -0.85 -13.66
N CYS A 11 -38.25 -1.86 -14.54
CA CYS A 11 -37.17 -2.86 -14.44
C CYS A 11 -35.80 -2.27 -14.79
N THR A 12 -35.73 -1.38 -15.78
CA THR A 12 -34.47 -0.75 -16.19
C THR A 12 -33.96 0.23 -15.14
N LEU A 13 -34.84 1.00 -14.49
CA LEU A 13 -34.45 1.89 -13.38
C LEU A 13 -33.92 1.10 -12.18
N SER A 14 -34.59 -0.02 -11.84
CA SER A 14 -34.19 -0.90 -10.75
C SER A 14 -32.82 -1.55 -11.00
N LEU A 15 -32.57 -2.03 -12.23
CA LEU A 15 -31.27 -2.59 -12.62
C LEU A 15 -30.14 -1.54 -12.57
N LEU A 16 -30.41 -0.31 -13.00
CA LEU A 16 -29.43 0.78 -12.93
C LEU A 16 -29.08 1.16 -11.47
N VAL A 17 -30.07 1.25 -10.59
CA VAL A 17 -29.85 1.48 -9.15
C VAL A 17 -29.04 0.35 -8.51
N PHE A 18 -29.33 -0.91 -8.85
CA PHE A 18 -28.53 -2.06 -8.40
C PHE A 18 -27.08 -2.00 -8.92
N THR A 19 -26.84 -1.62 -10.17
CA THR A 19 -25.48 -1.48 -10.69
C THR A 19 -24.69 -0.35 -10.02
N ILE A 20 -25.33 0.79 -9.74
CA ILE A 20 -24.72 1.90 -9.01
C ILE A 20 -24.39 1.49 -7.57
N TYR A 21 -25.29 0.78 -6.89
CA TYR A 21 -25.08 0.25 -5.54
C TYR A 21 -23.92 -0.76 -5.45
N GLN A 22 -23.70 -1.54 -6.51
CA GLN A 22 -22.57 -2.48 -6.56
C GLN A 22 -21.25 -1.79 -6.95
N LEU A 23 -21.30 -0.67 -7.69
CA LEU A 23 -20.11 0.13 -8.02
C LEU A 23 -19.52 0.82 -6.77
N GLU A 24 -20.35 1.32 -5.86
CA GLU A 24 -19.89 1.92 -4.61
C GLU A 24 -19.12 0.93 -3.71
N LYS A 25 -19.39 -0.38 -3.83
CA LYS A 25 -18.67 -1.43 -3.08
C LYS A 25 -17.25 -1.72 -3.59
N SER A 26 -16.86 -1.18 -4.75
CA SER A 26 -15.68 -1.66 -5.48
C SER A 26 -14.40 -0.84 -5.32
N MET A 27 -14.36 0.17 -4.45
CA MET A 27 -13.13 0.92 -4.18
C MET A 27 -12.93 1.15 -2.69
N ALA A 28 -12.73 0.06 -1.93
CA ALA A 28 -12.19 0.15 -0.58
C ALA A 28 -10.71 0.54 -0.64
N PHE A 29 -10.44 1.82 -0.91
CA PHE A 29 -9.12 2.38 -0.64
C PHE A 29 -8.98 2.49 0.88
N THR A 30 -8.52 1.41 1.51
CA THR A 30 -8.22 1.37 2.95
C THR A 30 -6.96 2.19 3.26
N SER A 31 -7.05 3.50 3.09
CA SER A 31 -6.14 4.45 3.72
C SER A 31 -6.46 4.54 5.20
N CYS A 32 -5.43 4.73 6.03
CA CYS A 32 -5.67 5.02 7.43
C CYS A 32 -4.66 6.01 7.99
N GLU A 33 -5.15 7.16 8.44
CA GLU A 33 -4.32 8.26 8.95
C GLU A 33 -3.47 7.86 10.15
N ILE A 34 -3.95 6.93 10.99
CA ILE A 34 -3.15 6.36 12.10
C ILE A 34 -1.84 5.76 11.61
N SER A 35 -1.82 5.19 10.40
CA SER A 35 -0.58 4.67 9.79
C SER A 35 0.50 5.76 9.73
N VAL A 36 0.14 6.99 9.39
CA VAL A 36 1.08 8.11 9.28
C VAL A 36 1.75 8.42 10.62
N LEU A 37 1.01 8.30 11.73
CA LEU A 37 1.54 8.53 13.07
C LEU A 37 2.55 7.47 13.51
N THR A 38 2.56 6.31 12.85
CA THR A 38 3.51 5.22 13.14
C THR A 38 4.78 5.27 12.28
N VAL A 39 4.89 6.23 11.37
CA VAL A 39 6.04 6.33 10.46
C VAL A 39 7.32 6.58 11.25
N ASN A 40 8.30 5.71 11.06
CA ASN A 40 9.64 5.85 11.59
C ASN A 40 10.66 5.71 10.47
N TYR A 41 11.34 6.80 10.12
CA TYR A 41 12.39 6.76 9.10
C TYR A 41 13.60 5.99 9.61
N VAL A 42 14.08 5.07 8.79
CA VAL A 42 15.22 4.22 9.11
C VAL A 42 16.29 4.31 8.04
N ASN A 43 17.55 4.08 8.44
CA ASN A 43 18.65 4.04 7.49
C ASN A 43 18.52 2.85 6.53
N GLN A 44 18.03 1.71 7.02
CA GLN A 44 17.86 0.48 6.26
C GLN A 44 16.72 -0.36 6.84
N CYS A 45 15.96 -1.00 5.95
CA CYS A 45 14.95 -1.98 6.31
C CYS A 45 15.55 -3.37 6.58
N PRO A 46 14.88 -4.20 7.40
CA PRO A 46 15.17 -5.63 7.48
C PRO A 46 15.24 -6.27 6.09
N THR A 47 16.14 -7.24 5.91
CA THR A 47 16.32 -7.93 4.61
C THR A 47 16.27 -9.46 4.72
N ASP A 48 15.87 -9.96 5.88
CA ASP A 48 15.73 -11.38 6.17
C ASP A 48 14.56 -11.55 7.15
N SER A 49 14.04 -12.78 7.22
CA SER A 49 12.84 -13.07 7.99
C SER A 49 13.03 -12.84 9.49
N GLU A 50 14.23 -13.08 10.03
CA GLU A 50 14.49 -12.98 11.46
C GLU A 50 14.53 -11.50 11.88
N SER A 51 15.31 -10.68 11.17
CA SER A 51 15.37 -9.24 11.43
C SER A 51 14.02 -8.56 11.21
N TRP A 52 13.24 -9.04 10.22
CA TRP A 52 11.89 -8.54 9.98
C TRP A 52 10.94 -8.88 11.13
N GLN A 53 10.95 -10.12 11.63
CA GLN A 53 10.11 -10.54 12.75
C GLN A 53 10.45 -9.78 14.05
N LEU A 54 11.73 -9.56 14.32
CA LEU A 54 12.17 -8.78 15.47
C LEU A 54 11.69 -7.33 15.39
N ALA A 55 11.79 -6.71 14.21
CA ALA A 55 11.32 -5.35 13.99
C ALA A 55 9.79 -5.25 14.07
N ALA A 56 9.07 -6.21 13.48
CA ALA A 56 7.62 -6.30 13.56
C ALA A 56 7.12 -6.42 15.01
N LYS A 57 7.76 -7.30 15.80
CA LYS A 57 7.46 -7.46 17.22
C LYS A 57 7.72 -6.19 18.02
N ARG A 58 8.79 -5.45 17.71
CA ARG A 58 9.12 -4.17 18.34
C ARG A 58 8.09 -3.08 18.03
N MET A 59 7.59 -3.02 16.79
CA MET A 59 6.57 -2.04 16.39
C MET A 59 5.17 -2.40 16.90
N ASN A 60 4.89 -3.68 17.15
CA ASN A 60 3.63 -4.16 17.74
C ASN A 60 2.37 -3.64 17.02
N CYS A 61 2.39 -3.64 15.69
CA CYS A 61 1.31 -3.06 14.88
C CYS A 61 -0.06 -3.73 15.12
N GLU A 62 -0.07 -5.03 15.45
CA GLU A 62 -1.30 -5.77 15.76
C GLU A 62 -2.00 -5.27 17.04
N GLY A 63 -1.29 -4.52 17.90
CA GLY A 63 -1.86 -3.89 19.09
C GLY A 63 -2.55 -2.54 18.84
N ILE A 64 -2.61 -2.07 17.60
CA ILE A 64 -3.34 -0.85 17.25
C ILE A 64 -4.83 -1.21 17.12
N GLU A 65 -5.64 -0.70 18.05
CA GLU A 65 -7.08 -0.99 18.16
C GLU A 65 -7.97 -0.02 17.35
N GLU A 66 -7.36 0.87 16.56
CA GLU A 66 -8.07 1.92 15.86
C GLU A 66 -8.89 1.41 14.66
N ASP A 67 -10.08 2.00 14.50
CA ASP A 67 -11.02 1.65 13.44
C ASP A 67 -10.87 2.59 12.24
N CYS A 68 -10.14 2.13 11.23
CA CYS A 68 -9.94 2.87 9.98
C CYS A 68 -11.15 2.80 9.02
N GLN A 69 -12.36 2.62 9.55
CA GLN A 69 -13.63 2.59 8.80
C GLN A 69 -13.98 3.96 8.21
N GLN A 70 -13.24 4.39 7.20
CA GLN A 70 -13.74 5.40 6.28
C GLN A 70 -14.72 4.73 5.30
N GLY A 71 -15.98 4.61 5.73
CA GLY A 71 -17.13 4.51 4.82
C GLY A 71 -17.58 3.12 4.34
N ILE A 72 -16.91 2.02 4.68
CA ILE A 72 -17.33 0.67 4.25
C ILE A 72 -17.61 -0.21 5.48
N ARG A 73 -18.85 -0.13 5.98
CA ARG A 73 -19.39 -1.09 6.96
C ARG A 73 -19.83 -2.35 6.21
N THR A 74 -18.87 -3.14 5.75
CA THR A 74 -19.14 -4.55 5.41
C THR A 74 -18.74 -5.38 6.61
N GLU A 75 -19.71 -6.08 7.20
CA GLU A 75 -19.70 -6.72 8.54
C GLU A 75 -18.67 -7.85 8.76
N SER A 76 -17.50 -7.83 8.12
CA SER A 76 -16.58 -8.98 8.18
C SER A 76 -15.09 -8.70 7.96
N HIS A 77 -14.66 -7.48 7.62
CA HIS A 77 -13.24 -7.23 7.36
C HIS A 77 -12.61 -6.50 8.54
N GLN A 78 -12.10 -7.27 9.51
CA GLN A 78 -11.18 -6.75 10.51
C GLN A 78 -9.86 -6.42 9.79
N PHE A 79 -9.63 -5.14 9.53
CA PHE A 79 -8.36 -4.69 8.98
C PHE A 79 -7.31 -4.70 10.08
N VAL A 80 -6.43 -5.70 10.06
CA VAL A 80 -5.34 -5.82 11.04
C VAL A 80 -4.12 -5.07 10.53
N PHE A 81 -3.63 -4.13 11.33
CA PHE A 81 -2.38 -3.45 11.07
C PHE A 81 -1.21 -4.44 11.10
N GLN A 82 -0.35 -4.37 10.09
CA GLN A 82 0.87 -5.14 10.02
C GLN A 82 2.08 -4.22 9.93
N TYR A 83 3.21 -4.74 10.37
CA TYR A 83 4.49 -4.08 10.21
C TYR A 83 4.92 -4.10 8.76
N HIS A 84 5.31 -2.93 8.25
CA HIS A 84 5.97 -2.77 6.99
C HIS A 84 7.28 -2.03 7.20
N CYS A 85 8.30 -2.40 6.41
CA CYS A 85 9.42 -1.53 6.14
C CYS A 85 9.61 -1.41 4.65
N VAL A 86 9.39 -0.20 4.13
CA VAL A 86 9.22 0.06 2.71
C VAL A 86 9.95 1.34 2.31
N ILE A 87 10.04 1.58 1.01
CA ILE A 87 10.57 2.82 0.47
C ILE A 87 9.52 3.93 0.54
N ASN A 88 9.94 5.19 0.50
CA ASN A 88 9.00 6.32 0.33
C ASN A 88 8.67 6.57 -1.16
N VAL A 89 7.72 7.46 -1.41
CA VAL A 89 7.26 7.81 -2.77
C VAL A 89 8.38 8.32 -3.69
N TRP A 90 9.41 8.93 -3.11
CA TRP A 90 10.56 9.49 -3.83
C TRP A 90 11.72 8.49 -4.01
N ARG A 91 11.59 7.27 -3.48
CA ARG A 91 12.62 6.22 -3.53
C ARG A 91 13.97 6.65 -2.95
N ASN A 92 13.99 7.65 -2.06
CA ASN A 92 15.22 8.18 -1.48
C ASN A 92 15.32 7.92 0.02
N GLU A 93 14.26 7.38 0.63
CA GLU A 93 14.26 6.95 2.03
C GLU A 93 13.57 5.61 2.21
N THR A 94 13.91 4.97 3.32
CA THR A 94 13.26 3.79 3.86
C THR A 94 12.60 4.15 5.18
N LEU A 95 11.42 3.61 5.44
CA LEU A 95 10.66 3.86 6.66
C LEU A 95 9.98 2.58 7.14
N GLU A 96 9.89 2.45 8.45
CA GLU A 96 9.01 1.51 9.14
C GLU A 96 7.63 2.16 9.32
N VAL A 97 6.56 1.38 9.18
CA VAL A 97 5.18 1.87 9.36
C VAL A 97 4.25 0.71 9.72
N CYS A 98 3.25 0.97 10.56
CA CYS A 98 2.11 0.09 10.74
C CYS A 98 1.04 0.48 9.74
N ALA A 99 0.67 -0.44 8.85
CA ALA A 99 -0.36 -0.20 7.84
C ALA A 99 -1.08 -1.50 7.48
N PHE A 100 -2.13 -1.42 6.67
CA PHE A 100 -2.78 -2.61 6.15
C PHE A 100 -1.95 -3.26 5.03
N ASN A 101 -2.00 -4.59 4.99
CA ASN A 101 -1.45 -5.35 3.89
C ASN A 101 -2.10 -4.99 2.56
N ARG A 102 -1.27 -4.97 1.52
CA ARG A 102 -1.68 -4.74 0.15
C ARG A 102 -1.09 -5.80 -0.75
N THR A 103 -1.82 -6.08 -1.81
CA THR A 103 -1.29 -6.85 -2.93
C THR A 103 -0.50 -5.90 -3.81
N ILE A 104 0.78 -6.16 -4.00
CA ILE A 104 1.71 -5.37 -4.82
C ILE A 104 1.94 -6.11 -6.14
N LEU A 105 1.99 -5.37 -7.25
CA LEU A 105 1.95 -5.87 -8.61
C LEU A 105 3.28 -5.63 -9.35
N GLY A 106 4.31 -6.41 -9.05
CA GLY A 106 5.58 -6.35 -9.78
C GLY A 106 6.41 -5.07 -9.57
N HIS A 107 6.04 -4.26 -8.59
CA HIS A 107 6.74 -3.03 -8.22
C HIS A 107 7.26 -3.11 -6.79
N CYS A 108 8.23 -2.26 -6.45
CA CYS A 108 8.61 -2.08 -5.06
C CYS A 108 7.43 -1.48 -4.27
N ALA A 109 7.15 -2.05 -3.11
CA ALA A 109 6.17 -1.51 -2.18
C ALA A 109 6.66 -0.18 -1.61
N GLU A 110 5.80 0.84 -1.61
CA GLU A 110 6.04 2.13 -0.96
C GLU A 110 4.98 2.43 0.09
N PHE A 111 5.32 3.33 1.02
CA PHE A 111 4.32 4.03 1.82
C PHE A 111 4.15 5.45 1.30
N ASN A 112 2.91 5.80 0.95
CA ASN A 112 2.53 7.15 0.59
C ASN A 112 1.94 7.84 1.81
N ILE A 113 2.70 8.77 2.39
CA ILE A 113 2.29 9.53 3.58
C ILE A 113 1.02 10.35 3.31
N LEU A 114 0.92 10.99 2.13
CA LEU A 114 -0.26 11.78 1.78
C LEU A 114 -1.50 10.91 1.58
N GLY A 115 -1.31 9.73 1.00
CA GLY A 115 -2.37 8.73 0.81
C GLY A 115 -2.65 7.88 2.05
N SER A 116 -1.82 7.96 3.09
CA SER A 116 -1.86 7.10 4.28
C SER A 116 -1.99 5.62 3.95
N VAL A 117 -1.23 5.15 2.94
CA VAL A 117 -1.42 3.82 2.35
C VAL A 117 -0.10 3.20 1.88
N ILE A 118 -0.03 1.87 1.93
CA ILE A 118 0.95 1.09 1.19
C ILE A 118 0.48 0.92 -0.26
N GLN A 119 1.36 1.06 -1.24
CA GLN A 119 1.01 0.89 -2.66
C GLN A 119 2.21 0.52 -3.52
N ASP A 120 1.96 0.28 -4.81
CA ASP A 120 3.00 0.12 -5.82
C ASP A 120 3.77 1.43 -6.07
N ASN A 121 5.10 1.37 -6.06
CA ASN A 121 5.92 2.43 -6.65
C ASN A 121 6.10 2.14 -8.15
N TYR A 122 5.24 2.71 -8.99
CA TYR A 122 5.25 2.50 -10.45
C TYR A 122 6.55 2.92 -11.16
N TYR A 123 7.44 3.64 -10.49
CA TYR A 123 8.77 4.01 -11.00
C TYR A 123 9.89 3.06 -10.53
N ALA A 124 9.55 2.01 -9.79
CA ALA A 124 10.47 0.98 -9.32
C ALA A 124 9.89 -0.41 -9.65
N ASP A 125 9.94 -0.75 -10.93
CA ASP A 125 9.58 -2.09 -11.44
C ASP A 125 10.65 -3.12 -11.02
N CYS A 126 10.33 -3.89 -9.98
CA CYS A 126 11.23 -4.88 -9.41
C CYS A 126 11.23 -6.20 -10.17
N THR A 127 10.32 -6.42 -11.13
CA THR A 127 10.38 -7.60 -12.00
C THR A 127 11.60 -7.58 -12.93
N LYS A 128 12.20 -6.41 -13.10
CA LYS A 128 13.42 -6.17 -13.89
C LYS A 128 14.69 -6.10 -13.06
N HIS A 129 14.58 -6.24 -11.73
CA HIS A 129 15.74 -6.28 -10.85
C HIS A 129 16.42 -7.66 -10.86
N ASP A 130 17.58 -7.77 -10.21
CA ASP A 130 18.29 -9.02 -9.99
C ASP A 130 18.57 -9.23 -8.47
N PRO A 131 18.00 -10.26 -7.82
CA PRO A 131 16.95 -11.13 -8.34
C PRO A 131 15.62 -10.37 -8.54
N PRO A 132 14.76 -10.82 -9.48
CA PRO A 132 13.48 -10.18 -9.71
C PRO A 132 12.48 -10.49 -8.58
N CYS A 133 11.59 -9.54 -8.31
CA CYS A 133 10.39 -9.82 -7.50
C CYS A 133 9.33 -10.56 -8.36
N PRO A 134 8.39 -11.30 -7.75
CA PRO A 134 7.28 -11.91 -8.45
C PRO A 134 6.32 -10.83 -8.98
N SER A 135 5.49 -11.19 -9.96
CA SER A 135 4.46 -10.30 -10.52
C SER A 135 3.41 -9.87 -9.51
N VAL A 136 3.22 -10.62 -8.43
CA VAL A 136 2.29 -10.33 -7.35
C VAL A 136 2.91 -10.79 -6.02
N TYR A 137 2.87 -9.93 -4.99
CA TYR A 137 3.26 -10.30 -3.63
C TYR A 137 2.51 -9.51 -2.55
N ASN A 138 2.54 -9.99 -1.31
CA ASN A 138 1.97 -9.29 -0.16
C ASN A 138 2.97 -8.24 0.38
N SER A 139 2.54 -7.00 0.58
CA SER A 139 3.40 -5.90 1.00
C SER A 139 4.17 -6.12 2.32
N ALA A 140 3.71 -6.97 3.24
CA ALA A 140 4.47 -7.35 4.44
C ALA A 140 5.74 -8.14 4.10
N GLU A 141 5.79 -8.77 2.93
CA GLU A 141 6.93 -9.54 2.44
C GLU A 141 7.95 -8.68 1.66
N ALA A 142 7.78 -7.36 1.63
CA ALA A 142 8.67 -6.45 0.89
C ALA A 142 10.17 -6.62 1.26
N TYR A 143 10.46 -7.06 2.49
CA TYR A 143 11.82 -7.32 2.99
C TYR A 143 12.59 -8.36 2.15
N LYS A 144 11.87 -9.24 1.44
CA LYS A 144 12.47 -10.26 0.56
C LYS A 144 13.12 -9.63 -0.68
N TYR A 145 12.71 -8.42 -1.08
CA TYR A 145 13.13 -7.77 -2.32
C TYR A 145 14.18 -6.68 -2.06
N LYS A 146 15.38 -7.12 -1.65
CA LYS A 146 16.50 -6.24 -1.24
C LYS A 146 16.87 -5.20 -2.29
N SER A 147 16.72 -5.55 -3.57
CA SER A 147 16.99 -4.66 -4.71
C SER A 147 16.16 -3.36 -4.66
N CYS A 148 14.98 -3.38 -4.06
CA CYS A 148 14.18 -2.17 -3.82
C CYS A 148 14.86 -1.21 -2.84
N TYR A 149 15.56 -1.73 -1.83
CA TYR A 149 16.30 -0.90 -0.86
C TYR A 149 17.65 -0.45 -1.42
N GLU A 150 18.27 -1.27 -2.28
CA GLU A 150 19.49 -0.88 -2.99
C GLU A 150 19.25 0.33 -3.90
N LEU A 151 18.08 0.40 -4.55
CA LEU A 151 17.66 1.57 -5.33
C LEU A 151 17.70 2.86 -4.49
N VAL A 152 17.23 2.80 -3.24
CA VAL A 152 17.30 3.93 -2.31
C VAL A 152 18.74 4.35 -2.03
N GLN A 153 19.61 3.38 -1.76
CA GLN A 153 21.02 3.66 -1.51
C GLN A 153 21.70 4.31 -2.72
N GLN A 154 21.38 3.86 -3.93
CA GLN A 154 21.90 4.45 -5.17
C GLN A 154 21.44 5.89 -5.34
N ILE A 155 20.16 6.17 -5.09
CA ILE A 155 19.61 7.53 -5.17
C ILE A 155 20.26 8.44 -4.11
N ARG A 156 20.36 7.99 -2.85
CA ARG A 156 21.04 8.72 -1.77
C ARG A 156 22.49 9.07 -2.14
N ARG A 157 23.25 8.11 -2.70
CA ARG A 157 24.63 8.35 -3.16
C ARG A 157 24.70 9.40 -4.27
N LYS A 158 23.85 9.29 -5.30
CA LYS A 158 23.81 10.28 -6.40
C LYS A 158 23.49 11.69 -5.90
N THR A 159 22.54 11.83 -4.99
CA THR A 159 22.18 13.12 -4.40
C THR A 159 23.33 13.73 -3.59
N ASN A 160 24.06 12.91 -2.83
CA ASN A 160 25.24 13.36 -2.08
C ASN A 160 26.38 13.80 -3.01
N THR A 161 26.63 13.07 -4.10
CA THR A 161 27.65 13.47 -5.08
C THR A 161 27.30 14.80 -5.75
N ILE A 162 26.02 15.03 -6.09
CA ILE A 162 25.56 16.29 -6.69
C ILE A 162 25.66 17.45 -5.69
N SER A 163 25.34 17.22 -4.40
CA SER A 163 25.43 18.27 -3.38
C SER A 163 26.88 18.61 -3.00
N SER A 164 27.80 17.64 -3.09
CA SER A 164 29.24 17.86 -2.94
C SER A 164 29.88 18.55 -4.14
N ALA A 165 29.41 18.31 -5.36
CA ALA A 165 29.94 18.94 -6.58
C ALA A 165 29.45 20.40 -6.80
N LYS A 166 28.47 20.86 -6.00
CA LYS A 166 27.97 22.25 -5.99
C LYS A 166 28.61 23.12 -4.90
N ARG A 167 29.48 22.55 -4.07
CA ARG A 167 30.33 23.29 -3.12
C ARG A 167 31.71 23.50 -3.70
#